data_AF-A0A7X9Y7S6-F1
#
_entry.id   AF-A0A7X9Y7S6-F1
#
_cell.length_a   1.000
_cell.length_b   1.000
_cell.length_c   1.000
_cell.angle_alpha   90.00
_cell.angle_beta   90.00
_cell.angle_gamma   90.00
#
_symmetry.space_group_name_H-M   'P 1'
#
loop_
_entity.id
_entity.type
_entity.pdbx_description
1 polymer ?
#
loop_
_entity_poly.entity_id
_entity_poly.type
_entity_poly.pdbx_seq_one_letter_code
_entity_poly.pdbx_strand_id
1 'polypeptide(L)'
;MLDTLDVNFHGKRHTDFDLKRIIRAQEQGFDLPVTAYLCGVSIRARAGIGVVFGHKRKDQYGRFGDGHLIRTSDVLKVEREGRFWVMTTVNSRYVLATFQRSNGRASLREFLRFSEKKLHFTPCILQ
;
A
#
# COMPACT_ATOMS: atom_id res chain seq x y z
N MET A 1 3.49 33.12 11.90
CA MET A 1 3.36 31.84 12.63
C MET A 1 3.73 30.75 11.66
N LEU A 2 4.87 30.08 11.90
CA LEU A 2 5.26 28.90 11.13
C LEU A 2 4.44 27.73 11.67
N ASP A 3 3.54 27.17 10.86
CA ASP A 3 2.88 25.91 11.14
C ASP A 3 3.96 24.81 11.19
N THR A 4 4.48 24.57 12.39
CA THR A 4 5.21 23.36 12.72
C THR A 4 4.21 22.21 12.58
N LEU A 5 4.14 21.66 11.37
CA LEU A 5 3.61 20.32 11.14
C LEU A 5 4.34 19.40 12.10
N ASP A 6 3.62 18.94 13.11
CA ASP A 6 4.13 18.04 14.12
C ASP A 6 4.33 16.67 13.44
N VAL A 7 5.46 16.55 12.74
CA VAL A 7 5.89 15.30 12.11
C VAL A 7 6.37 14.41 13.25
N ASN A 8 5.42 13.73 13.87
CA ASN A 8 5.70 12.62 14.76
C ASN A 8 6.48 11.57 13.96
N PHE A 9 7.82 11.64 14.03
CA PHE A 9 8.71 10.58 13.60
C PHE A 9 8.51 9.40 14.56
N HIS A 10 7.42 8.67 14.37
CA HIS A 10 7.34 7.29 14.80
C HIS A 10 8.41 6.55 14.00
N GLY A 11 9.63 6.47 14.54
CA GLY A 11 10.62 5.49 14.14
C GLY A 11 9.97 4.12 14.27
N LYS A 12 9.29 3.68 13.21
CA LYS A 12 8.53 2.44 13.18
C LYS A 12 9.57 1.33 13.13
N ARG A 13 9.95 0.83 14.30
CA ARG A 13 10.51 -0.52 14.39
C ARG A 13 9.54 -1.44 13.69
N HIS A 14 9.92 -1.90 12.49
CA HIS A 14 9.17 -2.92 11.79
C HIS A 14 9.18 -4.14 12.67
N THR A 15 7.99 -4.71 12.87
CA THR A 15 7.90 -5.88 13.73
C THR A 15 8.57 -7.04 13.00
N ASP A 16 9.23 -7.96 13.71
CA ASP A 16 9.75 -9.20 13.12
C ASP A 16 8.68 -9.93 12.31
N PHE A 17 7.41 -9.73 12.66
CA PHE A 17 6.26 -10.19 11.93
C PHE A 17 6.14 -9.60 10.51
N ASP A 18 6.38 -8.30 10.33
CA ASP A 18 6.37 -7.63 9.02
C ASP A 18 7.48 -8.20 8.13
N LEU A 19 8.71 -8.31 8.66
CA LEU A 19 9.85 -8.85 7.91
C LEU A 19 9.63 -10.32 7.51
N LYS A 20 9.16 -11.16 8.45
CA LYS A 20 8.79 -12.56 8.14
C LYS A 20 7.70 -12.66 7.10
N ARG A 21 6.74 -11.73 7.09
CA ARG A 21 5.67 -11.68 6.08
C ARG A 21 6.20 -11.29 4.70
N ILE A 22 7.15 -10.35 4.62
CA ILE A 22 7.80 -9.98 3.37
C ILE A 22 8.58 -11.17 2.80
N ILE A 23 9.39 -11.84 3.63
CA ILE A 23 10.18 -13.02 3.19
C ILE A 23 9.24 -14.09 2.64
N ARG A 24 8.16 -14.43 3.35
CA ARG A 24 7.15 -15.40 2.87
C ARG A 24 6.47 -14.97 1.57
N ALA A 25 6.27 -13.67 1.36
CA ALA A 25 5.73 -13.16 0.11
C ALA A 25 6.72 -13.30 -1.04
N GLN A 26 8.01 -13.03 -0.79
CA GLN A 26 9.07 -13.22 -1.76
C GLN A 26 9.24 -14.70 -2.14
N GLU A 27 9.22 -15.60 -1.16
CA GLU A 27 9.31 -17.06 -1.36
C GLU A 27 8.14 -17.64 -2.17
N GLN A 28 6.93 -17.09 -2.02
CA GLN A 28 5.76 -17.55 -2.77
C GLN A 28 5.94 -17.35 -4.28
N GLY A 29 6.56 -16.24 -4.68
CA GLY A 29 6.58 -15.80 -6.07
C GLY A 29 5.21 -15.27 -6.55
N PHE A 30 5.24 -14.54 -7.67
CA PHE A 30 4.08 -13.96 -8.34
C PHE A 30 4.28 -14.02 -9.85
N ASP A 31 3.20 -14.29 -10.58
CA ASP A 31 3.25 -14.43 -12.05
C ASP A 31 3.64 -13.13 -12.74
N LEU A 32 3.19 -12.00 -12.18
CA LEU A 32 3.50 -10.66 -12.69
C LEU A 32 4.55 -9.96 -11.82
N PRO A 33 5.45 -9.16 -12.41
CA PRO A 33 6.50 -8.47 -11.68
C PRO A 33 5.94 -7.59 -10.55
N VAL A 34 6.34 -7.89 -9.32
CA VAL A 34 6.07 -7.05 -8.16
C VAL A 34 7.05 -5.87 -8.15
N THR A 35 6.51 -4.67 -7.95
CA THR A 35 7.30 -3.43 -7.79
C THR A 35 7.88 -3.32 -6.40
N ALA A 36 7.06 -3.59 -5.36
CA ALA A 36 7.49 -3.56 -3.96
C ALA A 36 6.51 -4.30 -3.03
N TYR A 37 6.95 -4.54 -1.80
CA TYR A 37 6.15 -5.10 -0.71
C TYR A 37 5.78 -3.98 0.26
N LEU A 38 4.52 -3.97 0.71
CA LEU A 38 3.99 -2.96 1.61
C LEU A 38 3.58 -3.57 2.95
N CYS A 39 3.98 -2.91 4.03
CA CYS A 39 3.59 -3.26 5.40
C CYS A 39 2.71 -2.17 6.02
N GLY A 40 1.88 -2.58 6.98
CA GLY A 40 0.98 -1.69 7.71
C GLY A 40 -0.01 -0.95 6.79
N VAL A 41 -0.53 -1.63 5.77
CA VAL A 41 -1.28 -0.96 4.70
C VAL A 41 -2.70 -0.60 5.09
N SER A 42 -3.16 0.55 4.61
CA SER A 42 -4.56 0.92 4.50
C SER A 42 -4.85 1.53 3.11
N ILE A 43 -6.11 1.49 2.68
CA ILE A 43 -6.54 2.11 1.43
C ILE A 43 -7.41 3.33 1.77
N ARG A 44 -7.06 4.51 1.26
CA ARG A 44 -7.83 5.74 1.48
C ARG A 44 -7.84 6.58 0.21
N ALA A 45 -8.98 7.16 -0.14
CA ALA A 45 -9.15 7.97 -1.34
C ALA A 45 -8.57 7.28 -2.60
N ARG A 46 -8.92 5.99 -2.78
CA ARG A 46 -8.42 5.11 -3.84
C ARG A 46 -6.90 4.91 -3.90
N ALA A 47 -6.12 5.36 -2.92
CA ALA A 47 -4.69 5.13 -2.86
C ALA A 47 -4.32 4.18 -1.70
N GLY A 48 -3.32 3.33 -1.92
CA GLY A 48 -2.69 2.56 -0.85
C GLY A 48 -1.71 3.43 -0.07
N ILE A 49 -1.77 3.36 1.24
CA ILE A 49 -0.82 4.01 2.16
C ILE A 49 -0.15 2.92 2.98
N GLY A 50 1.18 2.84 2.93
CA GLY A 50 1.93 1.78 3.61
C GLY A 50 3.43 2.02 3.58
N VAL A 51 4.16 1.23 4.37
CA VAL A 51 5.63 1.28 4.39
C VAL A 51 6.20 0.33 3.35
N VAL A 52 7.12 0.83 2.53
CA VAL A 52 7.65 0.13 1.35
C VAL A 52 8.93 -0.65 1.64
N PHE A 53 9.06 -1.80 0.98
CA PHE A 53 10.24 -2.66 0.99
C PHE A 53 10.51 -3.28 -0.39
N GLY A 54 11.78 -3.42 -0.75
CA GLY A 54 12.24 -4.05 -1.98
C GLY A 54 11.79 -3.30 -3.23
N HIS A 55 11.65 -1.97 -3.16
CA HIS A 55 11.16 -1.20 -4.29
C HIS A 55 12.16 -1.20 -5.45
N LYS A 56 11.75 -1.75 -6.60
CA LYS A 56 12.64 -1.91 -7.78
C LYS A 56 13.12 -0.58 -8.37
N ARG A 57 12.29 0.47 -8.27
CA ARG A 57 12.60 1.82 -8.77
C ARG A 57 12.98 2.70 -7.58
N LYS A 58 14.17 2.54 -7.03
CA LYS A 58 14.72 3.53 -6.09
C LYS A 58 14.99 4.78 -6.93
N ASP A 59 14.26 5.86 -6.68
CA ASP A 59 14.54 7.11 -7.35
C ASP A 59 15.84 7.70 -6.80
N GLN A 60 16.47 8.61 -7.55
CA GLN A 60 17.71 9.29 -7.14
C GLN A 60 17.60 10.05 -5.81
N TYR A 61 16.37 10.30 -5.35
CA TYR A 61 16.05 11.00 -4.11
C TYR A 61 15.77 10.04 -2.94
N GLY A 62 15.85 8.72 -3.14
CA GLY A 62 15.63 7.72 -2.12
C GLY A 62 14.19 7.65 -1.59
N ARG A 63 13.19 8.26 -2.24
CA ARG A 63 11.80 8.34 -1.78
C ARG A 63 11.15 6.96 -1.62
N PHE A 64 11.62 5.98 -2.39
CA PHE A 64 11.18 4.58 -2.32
C PHE A 64 12.18 3.67 -1.59
N GLY A 65 13.02 4.25 -0.72
CA GLY A 65 13.89 3.50 0.17
C GLY A 65 13.10 2.58 1.10
N ASP A 66 13.73 1.47 1.50
CA ASP A 66 13.11 0.54 2.43
C ASP A 66 12.80 1.24 3.76
N GLY A 67 11.61 1.00 4.32
CA GLY A 67 11.15 1.65 5.54
C GLY A 67 10.43 2.99 5.32
N HIS A 68 10.33 3.48 4.08
CA HIS A 68 9.64 4.74 3.79
C HIS A 68 8.13 4.58 3.74
N LEU A 69 7.39 5.52 4.35
CA LEU A 69 5.95 5.61 4.19
C LEU A 69 5.63 6.19 2.81
N ILE A 70 4.90 5.44 2.00
CA ILE A 70 4.48 5.88 0.66
C ILE A 70 2.96 5.96 0.55
N ARG A 71 2.52 6.86 -0.32
CA ARG A 71 1.18 6.86 -0.91
C ARG A 71 1.31 6.43 -2.36
N THR A 72 0.57 5.41 -2.77
CA THR A 72 0.56 4.98 -4.17
C THR A 72 -0.25 5.94 -5.03
N SER A 73 -0.11 5.81 -6.35
CA SER A 73 -1.12 6.30 -7.28
C SER A 73 -2.44 5.54 -7.12
N ASP A 74 -3.46 5.98 -7.86
CA ASP A 74 -4.79 5.39 -7.81
C ASP A 74 -4.76 3.88 -8.05
N VAL A 75 -5.43 3.18 -7.16
CA VAL A 75 -5.60 1.75 -7.18
C VAL A 75 -6.65 1.41 -8.23
N LEU A 76 -6.21 0.64 -9.22
CA LEU A 76 -7.06 0.14 -10.30
C LEU A 76 -7.76 -1.14 -9.86
N LYS A 77 -7.03 -2.04 -9.21
CA LYS A 77 -7.56 -3.29 -8.69
C LYS A 77 -6.79 -3.80 -7.47
N VAL A 78 -7.47 -4.55 -6.63
CA VAL A 78 -6.86 -5.35 -5.56
C VAL A 78 -7.42 -6.75 -5.63
N GLU A 79 -6.54 -7.74 -5.72
CA GLU A 79 -6.90 -9.14 -5.90
C GLU A 79 -6.06 -10.04 -4.99
N ARG A 80 -6.51 -11.28 -4.78
CA ARG A 80 -5.78 -12.24 -3.95
C ARG A 80 -4.96 -13.17 -4.85
N GLU A 81 -3.65 -13.22 -4.62
CA GLU A 81 -2.71 -14.08 -5.32
C GLU A 81 -1.99 -14.98 -4.32
N GLY A 82 -2.35 -16.26 -4.34
CA GLY A 82 -1.97 -17.20 -3.31
C GLY A 82 -2.44 -16.75 -1.92
N ARG A 83 -1.48 -16.47 -1.03
CA ARG A 83 -1.72 -16.09 0.37
C ARG A 83 -1.76 -14.58 0.60
N PHE A 84 -1.39 -13.78 -0.41
CA PHE A 84 -1.24 -12.34 -0.28
C PHE A 84 -2.26 -11.58 -1.12
N TRP A 85 -2.58 -10.38 -0.68
CA TRP A 85 -3.31 -9.43 -1.49
C TRP A 85 -2.33 -8.63 -2.34
N VAL A 86 -2.68 -8.41 -3.60
CA VAL A 86 -1.87 -7.68 -4.56
C VAL A 86 -2.67 -6.50 -5.09
N MET A 87 -2.08 -5.32 -4.98
CA MET A 87 -2.65 -4.05 -5.37
C MET A 87 -1.97 -3.59 -6.65
N THR A 88 -2.76 -3.40 -7.71
CA THR A 88 -2.27 -2.89 -9.00
C THR A 88 -2.71 -1.44 -9.17
N THR A 89 -1.75 -0.57 -9.44
CA THR A 89 -1.97 0.81 -9.87
C THR A 89 -1.60 0.97 -11.34
N VAL A 90 -1.70 2.17 -11.88
CA VAL A 90 -1.40 2.46 -13.30
C VAL A 90 -0.04 1.91 -13.77
N ASN A 91 1.00 2.06 -12.95
CA ASN A 91 2.39 1.76 -13.36
C ASN A 91 3.15 0.85 -12.37
N SER A 92 2.47 0.37 -11.34
CA SER A 92 3.12 -0.36 -10.24
C SER A 92 2.22 -1.45 -9.68
N ARG A 93 2.86 -2.47 -9.11
CA ARG A 93 2.21 -3.62 -8.48
C ARG A 93 2.81 -3.84 -7.11
N TYR A 94 1.96 -3.82 -6.09
CA TYR A 94 2.38 -3.88 -4.69
C TYR A 94 1.78 -5.08 -4.00
N VAL A 95 2.61 -5.83 -3.29
CA VAL A 95 2.15 -6.94 -2.45
C VAL A 95 1.89 -6.43 -1.03
N LEU A 96 0.71 -6.71 -0.50
CA LEU A 96 0.28 -6.30 0.83
C LEU A 96 0.69 -7.36 1.86
N ALA A 97 1.87 -7.19 2.47
CA ALA A 97 2.41 -8.15 3.44
C ALA A 97 1.67 -8.12 4.78
N THR A 98 1.36 -6.90 5.26
CA THR A 98 0.61 -6.67 6.50
C THR A 98 -0.33 -5.47 6.37
N PHE A 99 -1.34 -5.42 7.23
CA PHE A 99 -2.34 -4.35 7.28
C PHE A 99 -2.15 -3.50 8.52
N GLN A 100 -2.46 -2.21 8.43
CA GLN A 100 -2.48 -1.31 9.59
C GLN A 100 -3.39 -1.92 10.67
N ARG A 101 -2.92 -1.93 11.92
CA ARG A 101 -3.73 -2.34 13.08
C ARG A 101 -5.01 -1.50 13.11
N SER A 102 -6.14 -2.13 13.44
CA SER A 102 -7.52 -1.62 13.36
C SER A 102 -8.09 -1.41 11.95
N ASN A 103 -7.56 -0.47 11.15
CA ASN A 103 -8.28 -0.01 9.95
C ASN A 103 -7.84 -0.66 8.63
N GLY A 104 -6.66 -1.29 8.56
CA GLY A 104 -6.11 -1.72 7.28
C GLY A 104 -7.00 -2.72 6.53
N ARG A 105 -7.48 -3.77 7.21
CA ARG A 105 -8.39 -4.75 6.60
C ARG A 105 -9.80 -4.19 6.33
N ALA A 106 -10.28 -3.31 7.18
CA ALA A 106 -11.58 -2.66 6.98
C ALA A 106 -11.56 -1.83 5.69
N SER A 107 -10.50 -1.05 5.49
CA SER A 107 -10.31 -0.24 4.28
C SER A 107 -10.19 -1.07 3.00
N LEU A 108 -9.55 -2.25 3.06
CA LEU A 108 -9.51 -3.18 1.92
C LEU A 108 -10.92 -3.68 1.57
N ARG A 109 -11.69 -4.15 2.56
CA ARG A 109 -13.06 -4.63 2.32
C ARG A 109 -13.94 -3.53 1.75
N GLU A 110 -13.78 -2.31 2.25
CA GLU A 110 -14.48 -1.15 1.74
C GLU A 110 -14.12 -0.84 0.28
N PHE A 111 -12.82 -0.83 -0.05
CA PHE A 111 -12.37 -0.68 -1.44
C PHE A 111 -12.96 -1.74 -2.37
N LEU A 112 -12.93 -3.02 -1.98
CA LEU A 112 -13.50 -4.12 -2.78
C LEU A 112 -15.00 -3.91 -3.01
N ARG A 113 -15.77 -3.56 -1.97
CA ARG A 113 -17.21 -3.27 -2.09
C ARG A 113 -17.49 -2.12 -3.06
N PHE A 114 -16.68 -1.06 -3.05
CA PHE A 114 -16.85 0.07 -3.98
C PHE A 114 -16.42 -0.27 -5.41
N SER A 115 -15.35 -1.05 -5.56
CA SER A 115 -14.85 -1.50 -6.87
C SER A 115 -15.83 -2.44 -7.56
N GLU A 116 -16.44 -3.38 -6.83
CA GLU A 116 -17.42 -4.33 -7.35
C GLU A 116 -18.71 -3.64 -7.82
N LYS A 117 -19.13 -2.60 -7.10
CA LYS A 117 -20.38 -1.88 -7.41
C LYS A 117 -20.26 -0.90 -8.59
N LYS A 118 -19.09 -0.74 -9.22
CA LYS A 118 -18.81 0.31 -10.23
C LYS A 118 -19.45 1.65 -9.85
N LEU A 119 -19.33 2.04 -8.58
CA LEU A 119 -19.89 3.30 -8.12
C LEU A 119 -19.04 4.42 -8.73
N HIS A 120 -19.55 5.00 -9.82
CA HIS A 120 -19.04 6.25 -10.38
C HIS A 120 -19.39 7.35 -9.38
N PHE A 121 -18.44 7.67 -8.50
CA PHE A 121 -18.57 8.88 -7.70
C PHE A 121 -18.52 10.07 -8.64
N THR A 122 -19.61 10.83 -8.70
CA THR A 122 -19.62 12.14 -9.35
C THR A 122 -18.50 12.97 -8.72
N PRO A 123 -17.57 13.52 -9.51
CA PRO A 123 -16.56 14.43 -8.99
C PRO A 123 -17.23 15.52 -8.15
N CYS A 124 -16.70 15.82 -6.96
CA CYS A 124 -17.29 16.83 -6.07
C CYS A 124 -17.36 18.23 -6.72
N ILE A 125 -16.56 18.48 -7.77
CA ILE A 125 -16.57 19.70 -8.59
C ILE A 125 -17.82 19.77 -9.50
N LEU A 126 -18.48 18.64 -9.73
CA LEU A 126 -19.69 18.50 -10.56
C LEU A 126 -20.95 18.24 -9.70
N GLN A 127 -20.90 18.52 -8.39
CA GLN A 127 -22.03 18.41 -7.46
C GLN A 127 -22.49 19.77 -6.97
#